data_AF-A0A960XIC2-F1
#
_entry.id   AF-A0A960XIC2-F1
#
_cell.length_a   1.000
_cell.length_b   1.000
_cell.length_c   1.000
_cell.angle_alpha   90.00
_cell.angle_beta   90.00
_cell.angle_gamma   90.00
#
_symmetry.space_group_name_H-M   'P 1'
#
loop_
_entity.id
_entity.type
_entity.pdbx_description
1 polymer ?
#
loop_
_entity_poly.entity_id
_entity_poly.type
_entity_poly.pdbx_seq_one_letter_code
_entity_poly.pdbx_strand_id
1 'polypeptide(L)'
;TSKGELEVTSNGSVELFINGDLDIGGNGIVNVSGIPSKFLIYGTNTVEGGQTFKISGNGALYAAVYSPNANLEMKGGGNAGTFMGAAVANKIVMTGNSNFHYDEALKEFGGDGSYRISLWRELIDSDEKVPMSHPNEMIQYAVAY
;
A
#
# COMPACT_ATOMS: atom_id res chain seq x y z
N THR A 1 -11.20 19.05 -24.60
CA THR A 1 -10.59 18.24 -23.53
C THR A 1 -9.16 17.95 -23.90
N SER A 2 -8.19 18.50 -23.18
CA SER A 2 -6.78 18.10 -23.33
C SER A 2 -6.66 16.64 -22.89
N LYS A 3 -5.92 15.83 -23.63
CA LYS A 3 -5.59 14.45 -23.26
C LYS A 3 -4.15 14.45 -22.78
N GLY A 4 -3.92 14.02 -21.55
CA GLY A 4 -2.61 13.76 -20.98
C GLY A 4 -2.46 12.27 -20.70
N GLU A 5 -1.24 11.77 -20.74
CA GLU A 5 -0.88 10.40 -20.43
C GLU A 5 0.33 10.39 -19.50
N LEU A 6 0.31 9.50 -18.51
CA LEU A 6 1.45 9.16 -17.67
C LEU A 6 1.89 7.74 -18.02
N GLU A 7 3.13 7.60 -18.51
CA GLU A 7 3.72 6.30 -18.82
C GLU A 7 4.76 5.91 -17.76
N VAL A 8 4.57 4.77 -17.11
CA VAL A 8 5.61 4.10 -16.32
C VAL A 8 6.32 3.13 -17.26
N THR A 9 7.56 3.47 -17.61
CA THR A 9 8.37 2.67 -18.54
C THR A 9 8.69 1.29 -17.95
N SER A 10 9.12 0.35 -18.80
CA SER A 10 9.44 -1.03 -18.38
C SER A 10 10.44 -1.12 -17.21
N ASN A 11 11.40 -0.21 -17.16
CA ASN A 11 12.43 -0.13 -16.12
C ASN A 11 12.21 1.00 -15.10
N GLY A 12 11.19 1.83 -15.30
CA GLY A 12 10.87 2.93 -14.41
C GLY A 12 9.98 2.52 -13.25
N SER A 13 9.92 3.39 -12.25
CA SER A 13 8.91 3.35 -11.19
C SER A 13 8.42 4.77 -10.91
N VAL A 14 7.15 4.89 -10.53
CA VAL A 14 6.53 6.17 -10.18
C VAL A 14 5.77 6.02 -8.87
N GLU A 15 5.95 6.98 -7.98
CA GLU A 15 5.15 7.16 -6.78
C GLU A 15 4.45 8.51 -6.86
N LEU A 16 3.13 8.53 -6.70
CA LEU A 16 2.32 9.73 -6.69
C LEU A 16 1.78 9.99 -5.29
N PHE A 17 1.99 11.20 -4.78
CA PHE A 17 1.40 11.66 -3.52
C PHE A 17 0.39 12.75 -3.84
N ILE A 18 -0.87 12.48 -3.53
CA ILE A 18 -1.99 13.32 -3.96
C ILE A 18 -2.82 13.70 -2.74
N ASN A 19 -3.00 15.00 -2.51
CA ASN A 19 -3.85 15.52 -1.44
C ASN A 19 -5.31 15.75 -1.88
N GLY A 20 -5.51 16.15 -3.14
CA GLY A 20 -6.82 16.41 -3.74
C GLY A 20 -7.34 15.24 -4.59
N ASP A 21 -8.40 15.45 -5.35
CA ASP A 21 -9.01 14.38 -6.13
C ASP A 21 -8.11 13.90 -7.29
N LEU A 22 -8.30 12.64 -7.68
CA LEU A 22 -7.67 12.01 -8.84
C LEU A 22 -8.77 11.50 -9.77
N ASP A 23 -8.76 11.88 -11.05
CA ASP A 23 -9.66 11.32 -12.07
C ASP A 23 -8.81 10.80 -13.24
N ILE A 24 -8.71 9.47 -13.32
CA ILE A 24 -8.07 8.76 -14.42
C ILE A 24 -9.18 8.32 -15.37
N GLY A 25 -9.12 8.80 -16.60
CA GLY A 25 -10.03 8.45 -17.68
C GLY A 25 -9.31 7.79 -18.86
N GLY A 26 -9.95 6.81 -19.51
CA GLY A 26 -9.41 6.18 -20.71
C GLY A 26 -8.13 5.38 -20.43
N ASN A 27 -7.07 5.65 -21.18
CA ASN A 27 -5.72 5.11 -20.95
C ASN A 27 -4.80 6.19 -20.38
N GLY A 28 -5.31 7.07 -19.51
CA GLY A 28 -4.56 8.20 -18.97
C GLY A 28 -3.30 7.81 -18.19
N ILE A 29 -3.21 6.54 -17.76
CA ILE A 29 -2.00 5.97 -17.18
C ILE A 29 -1.73 4.61 -17.80
N VAL A 30 -0.48 4.39 -18.22
CA VAL A 30 0.01 3.12 -18.74
C VAL A 30 1.24 2.70 -17.97
N ASN A 31 1.15 1.60 -17.23
CA ASN A 31 2.31 0.95 -16.62
C ASN A 31 2.80 -0.17 -17.53
N VAL A 32 3.79 0.13 -18.37
CA VAL A 32 4.30 -0.75 -19.42
C VAL A 32 4.93 -2.02 -18.84
N SER A 33 5.46 -1.95 -17.62
CA SER A 33 6.04 -3.11 -16.95
C SER A 33 4.99 -4.18 -16.61
N GLY A 34 3.72 -3.80 -16.46
CA GLY A 34 2.67 -4.68 -15.95
C GLY A 34 2.85 -5.07 -14.48
N ILE A 35 3.79 -4.45 -13.76
CA ILE A 35 4.10 -4.75 -12.35
C ILE A 35 3.49 -3.65 -11.46
N PRO A 36 2.43 -3.93 -10.69
CA PRO A 36 1.78 -2.97 -9.81
C PRO A 36 2.72 -2.27 -8.81
N SER A 37 3.75 -2.96 -8.29
CA SER A 37 4.72 -2.36 -7.35
C SER A 37 5.61 -1.27 -7.95
N LYS A 38 5.64 -1.14 -9.29
CA LYS A 38 6.34 -0.04 -9.97
C LYS A 38 5.49 1.21 -10.11
N PHE A 39 4.20 1.16 -9.79
CA PHE A 39 3.33 2.32 -9.84
C PHE A 39 2.46 2.43 -8.57
N LEU A 40 2.88 3.34 -7.69
CA LEU A 40 2.24 3.55 -6.38
C LEU A 40 1.48 4.88 -6.37
N ILE A 41 0.26 4.86 -5.84
CA ILE A 41 -0.56 6.05 -5.66
C ILE A 41 -0.93 6.17 -4.19
N TYR A 42 -0.51 7.25 -3.55
CA TYR A 42 -0.77 7.57 -2.16
C TYR A 42 -1.74 8.75 -2.06
N GLY A 43 -2.86 8.53 -1.38
CA GLY A 43 -3.74 9.59 -0.92
C GLY A 43 -3.24 10.13 0.41
N THR A 44 -2.93 11.43 0.45
CA THR A 44 -2.35 12.10 1.63
C THR A 44 -3.36 12.98 2.37
N ASN A 45 -4.63 12.96 1.97
CA ASN A 45 -5.67 13.67 2.70
C ASN A 45 -5.83 13.06 4.10
N THR A 46 -5.96 13.91 5.12
CA THR A 46 -6.10 13.49 6.52
C THR A 46 -7.56 13.38 6.95
N VAL A 47 -8.50 13.80 6.10
CA VAL A 47 -9.94 13.80 6.36
C VAL A 47 -10.57 12.59 5.68
N GLU A 48 -11.19 11.70 6.46
CA GLU A 48 -11.93 10.55 5.96
C GLU A 48 -13.04 10.97 5.00
N GLY A 49 -13.06 10.39 3.80
CA GLY A 49 -13.97 10.76 2.71
C GLY A 49 -13.70 12.13 2.08
N GLY A 50 -12.63 12.84 2.49
CA GLY A 50 -12.28 14.18 2.01
C GLY A 50 -11.61 14.23 0.65
N GLN A 51 -11.40 13.08 0.02
CA GLN A 51 -10.74 12.91 -1.28
C GLN A 51 -11.49 11.84 -2.08
N THR A 52 -11.57 12.02 -3.40
CA THR A 52 -12.14 11.04 -4.33
C THR A 52 -11.13 10.65 -5.38
N PHE A 53 -10.84 9.35 -5.48
CA PHE A 53 -10.05 8.77 -6.55
C PHE A 53 -10.98 8.02 -7.48
N LYS A 54 -11.06 8.48 -8.72
CA LYS A 54 -11.88 7.88 -9.76
C LYS A 54 -10.98 7.28 -10.81
N ILE A 55 -11.17 5.99 -11.03
CA ILE A 55 -10.47 5.22 -12.04
C ILE A 55 -11.53 4.76 -13.03
N SER A 56 -11.44 5.28 -14.25
CA SER A 56 -12.39 5.02 -15.31
C SER A 56 -11.71 4.81 -16.65
N GLY A 57 -12.28 3.93 -17.47
CA GLY A 57 -11.69 3.56 -18.75
C GLY A 57 -11.90 2.10 -19.09
N ASN A 58 -11.44 1.73 -20.29
CA ASN A 58 -11.48 0.35 -20.79
C ASN A 58 -10.08 -0.30 -20.83
N GLY A 59 -9.04 0.41 -20.37
CA GLY A 59 -7.68 -0.10 -20.29
C GLY A 59 -7.42 -0.86 -18.99
N ALA A 60 -6.41 -1.72 -19.01
CA ALA A 60 -5.89 -2.35 -17.81
C ALA A 60 -5.02 -1.36 -17.04
N LEU A 61 -5.23 -1.25 -15.73
CA LEU A 61 -4.38 -0.47 -14.83
C LEU A 61 -3.63 -1.41 -13.89
N TYR A 62 -2.30 -1.30 -13.89
CA TYR A 62 -1.40 -2.01 -12.97
C TYR A 62 -0.85 -1.03 -11.95
N ALA A 63 -1.40 -1.03 -10.74
CA ALA A 63 -1.05 -0.05 -9.71
C ALA A 63 -1.32 -0.58 -8.29
N ALA A 64 -0.58 -0.07 -7.31
CA ALA A 64 -0.96 -0.16 -5.90
C ALA A 64 -1.43 1.20 -5.39
N VAL A 65 -2.65 1.24 -4.84
CA VAL A 65 -3.29 2.45 -4.33
C VAL A 65 -3.40 2.37 -2.81
N TYR A 66 -2.81 3.33 -2.11
CA TYR A 66 -2.92 3.48 -0.66
C TYR A 66 -3.62 4.80 -0.31
N SER A 67 -4.93 4.67 -0.24
CA SER A 67 -6.02 5.64 -0.11
C SER A 67 -6.78 5.83 1.19
N PRO A 68 -6.28 5.59 2.42
CA PRO A 68 -7.15 5.23 3.56
C PRO A 68 -8.28 6.24 3.87
N ASN A 69 -8.11 7.51 3.53
CA ASN A 69 -9.10 8.57 3.73
C ASN A 69 -9.88 8.95 2.45
N ALA A 70 -9.61 8.32 1.31
CA ALA A 70 -10.25 8.61 0.04
C ALA A 70 -11.39 7.63 -0.29
N ASN A 71 -12.40 8.12 -1.00
CA ASN A 71 -13.38 7.28 -1.67
C ASN A 71 -12.81 6.85 -3.03
N LEU A 72 -12.63 5.56 -3.24
CA LEU A 72 -12.16 4.98 -4.50
C LEU A 72 -13.36 4.52 -5.34
N GLU A 73 -13.52 5.12 -6.50
CA GLU A 73 -14.54 4.78 -7.48
C GLU A 73 -13.90 4.11 -8.70
N MET A 74 -14.27 2.86 -8.96
CA MET A 74 -13.80 2.10 -10.11
C MET A 74 -14.96 1.93 -11.09
N LYS A 75 -14.98 2.79 -12.10
CA LYS A 75 -16.12 2.97 -13.01
C LYS A 75 -15.73 2.57 -14.42
N GLY A 76 -16.37 1.54 -14.96
CA GLY A 76 -16.07 1.05 -16.30
C GLY A 76 -15.20 -0.20 -16.27
N GLY A 77 -15.18 -0.90 -17.39
CA GLY A 77 -14.80 -2.30 -17.41
C GLY A 77 -14.85 -2.94 -18.79
N GLY A 78 -15.78 -2.51 -19.66
CA GLY A 78 -15.84 -2.97 -21.05
C GLY A 78 -15.53 -4.46 -21.21
N ASN A 79 -14.72 -4.80 -22.21
CA ASN A 79 -14.11 -6.14 -22.34
C ASN A 79 -12.69 -6.23 -21.73
N ALA A 80 -12.04 -5.10 -21.45
CA ALA A 80 -10.61 -5.04 -21.12
C ALA A 80 -10.27 -4.15 -19.90
N GLY A 81 -11.27 -3.46 -19.33
CA GLY A 81 -11.11 -2.62 -18.14
C GLY A 81 -10.93 -3.49 -16.91
N THR A 82 -9.68 -3.61 -16.47
CA THR A 82 -9.28 -4.46 -15.35
C THR A 82 -8.30 -3.69 -14.48
N PHE A 83 -8.50 -3.72 -13.17
CA PHE A 83 -7.50 -3.26 -12.22
C PHE A 83 -6.71 -4.46 -11.69
N MET A 84 -5.39 -4.37 -11.77
CA MET A 84 -4.45 -5.38 -11.28
C MET A 84 -3.53 -4.74 -10.25
N GLY A 85 -3.50 -5.28 -9.03
CA GLY A 85 -2.68 -4.75 -7.95
C GLY A 85 -3.39 -4.78 -6.61
N ALA A 86 -3.29 -3.70 -5.83
CA ALA A 86 -3.94 -3.61 -4.53
C ALA A 86 -4.53 -2.22 -4.31
N ALA A 87 -5.59 -2.13 -3.51
CA ALA A 87 -6.20 -0.87 -3.13
C ALA A 87 -6.60 -0.89 -1.65
N VAL A 88 -6.17 0.13 -0.91
CA VAL A 88 -6.68 0.49 0.41
C VAL A 88 -7.42 1.80 0.24
N ALA A 89 -8.65 1.91 0.72
CA ALA A 89 -9.45 3.14 0.65
C ALA A 89 -10.44 3.22 1.81
N ASN A 90 -10.98 4.41 2.08
CA ASN A 90 -12.07 4.58 3.04
C ASN A 90 -13.32 3.80 2.59
N LYS A 91 -13.65 3.97 1.31
CA LYS A 91 -14.78 3.33 0.67
C LYS A 91 -14.39 2.97 -0.75
N ILE A 92 -14.68 1.73 -1.17
CA ILE A 92 -14.50 1.29 -2.55
C ILE A 92 -15.87 1.07 -3.18
N VAL A 93 -16.11 1.71 -4.32
CA VAL A 93 -17.32 1.54 -5.12
C VAL A 93 -16.91 1.06 -6.50
N MET A 94 -17.30 -0.18 -6.83
CA MET A 94 -17.09 -0.76 -8.16
C MET A 94 -18.41 -0.81 -8.90
N THR A 95 -18.47 -0.20 -10.09
CA THR A 95 -19.69 -0.17 -10.91
C THR A 95 -19.37 -0.40 -12.38
N GLY A 96 -20.23 -1.15 -13.07
CA GLY A 96 -19.99 -1.63 -14.43
C GLY A 96 -19.35 -3.02 -14.43
N ASN A 97 -18.89 -3.50 -15.59
CA ASN A 97 -18.18 -4.78 -15.75
C ASN A 97 -16.72 -4.70 -15.26
N SER A 98 -16.52 -4.16 -14.06
CA SER A 98 -15.18 -3.88 -13.51
C SER A 98 -14.56 -5.15 -12.93
N ASN A 99 -13.40 -5.56 -13.45
CA ASN A 99 -12.63 -6.68 -12.90
C ASN A 99 -11.52 -6.17 -11.99
N PHE A 100 -11.36 -6.81 -10.83
CA PHE A 100 -10.28 -6.53 -9.88
C PHE A 100 -9.48 -7.81 -9.64
N HIS A 101 -8.17 -7.73 -9.84
CA HIS A 101 -7.23 -8.82 -9.60
C HIS A 101 -6.21 -8.37 -8.56
N TYR A 102 -6.21 -9.03 -7.42
CA TYR A 102 -5.19 -8.79 -6.41
C TYR A 102 -3.85 -9.34 -6.87
N ASP A 103 -2.78 -8.55 -6.73
CA ASP A 103 -1.40 -9.02 -6.96
C ASP A 103 -0.79 -9.48 -5.62
N GLU A 104 -0.61 -10.79 -5.46
CA GLU A 104 -0.05 -11.40 -4.25
C GLU A 104 1.41 -10.99 -3.99
N ALA A 105 2.15 -10.57 -5.02
CA ALA A 105 3.52 -10.08 -4.85
C ALA A 105 3.55 -8.78 -4.03
N LEU A 106 2.45 -8.04 -3.95
CA LEU A 106 2.34 -6.83 -3.12
C LEU A 106 2.27 -7.13 -1.63
N LYS A 107 1.98 -8.38 -1.21
CA LYS A 107 1.97 -8.76 0.20
C LYS A 107 3.33 -8.54 0.86
N GLU A 108 4.41 -8.86 0.15
CA GLU A 108 5.78 -8.77 0.65
C GLU A 108 6.41 -7.39 0.41
N PHE A 109 5.69 -6.47 -0.26
CA PHE A 109 6.19 -5.14 -0.60
C PHE A 109 6.45 -4.27 0.63
N GLY A 110 5.73 -4.51 1.74
CA GLY A 110 5.90 -3.79 3.01
C GLY A 110 7.05 -4.30 3.90
N GLY A 111 7.80 -5.33 3.46
CA GLY A 111 8.84 -6.00 4.24
C GLY A 111 8.48 -7.46 4.55
N ASP A 112 9.48 -8.28 4.86
CA ASP A 112 9.36 -9.74 5.04
C ASP A 112 8.64 -10.16 6.33
N GLY A 113 8.12 -9.19 7.10
CA GLY A 113 7.51 -9.41 8.42
C GLY A 113 8.43 -10.14 9.39
N SER A 114 9.73 -10.22 9.10
CA SER A 114 10.64 -11.06 9.86
C SER A 114 10.98 -10.38 11.17
N TYR A 115 10.79 -11.11 12.27
CA TYR A 115 11.36 -10.74 13.54
C TYR A 115 12.83 -11.13 13.53
N ARG A 116 13.71 -10.17 13.81
CA ARG A 116 15.14 -10.40 13.98
C ARG A 116 15.53 -9.91 15.37
N ILE A 117 16.50 -10.58 15.98
CA ILE A 117 17.06 -10.15 17.26
C ILE A 117 17.71 -8.77 17.03
N SER A 118 17.12 -7.71 17.58
CA SER A 118 17.65 -6.35 17.46
C SER A 118 18.87 -6.14 18.38
N LEU A 119 18.85 -6.78 19.54
CA LEU A 119 19.95 -6.76 20.49
C LEU A 119 19.92 -8.03 21.33
N TRP A 120 21.10 -8.58 21.60
CA TRP A 120 21.31 -9.68 22.54
C TRP A 120 22.33 -9.22 23.56
N ARG A 121 21.96 -9.26 24.85
CA ARG A 121 22.91 -9.10 25.95
C ARG A 121 22.99 -10.44 26.69
N GLU A 122 24.11 -11.13 26.54
CA GLU A 122 24.38 -12.33 27.31
C GLU A 122 24.81 -11.93 28.72
N LEU A 123 24.14 -12.47 29.75
CA LEU A 123 24.46 -12.20 31.16
C LEU A 123 25.39 -13.31 31.67
N ILE A 124 26.69 -13.04 31.70
CA ILE A 124 27.72 -14.02 32.05
C ILE A 124 28.19 -13.91 33.51
N ASP A 125 28.10 -12.71 34.08
CA ASP A 125 28.59 -12.45 35.43
C ASP A 125 27.60 -12.90 36.51
N SER A 126 28.12 -13.34 37.65
CA SER A 126 27.30 -13.91 38.73
C SER A 126 26.36 -12.91 39.40
N ASP A 127 26.69 -11.63 39.35
CA ASP A 127 25.91 -10.51 39.86
C ASP A 127 24.76 -10.11 38.91
N GLU A 128 24.84 -10.46 37.63
CA GLU A 128 23.76 -10.25 36.65
C GLU A 128 22.74 -11.41 36.61
N LYS A 129 23.06 -12.56 37.23
CA LYS A 129 22.17 -13.73 37.30
C LYS A 129 21.07 -13.49 38.32
N VAL A 130 19.93 -12.98 37.87
CA VAL A 130 18.77 -12.82 38.75
C VAL A 130 18.08 -14.18 38.96
N PRO A 131 17.83 -14.61 40.22
CA PRO A 131 17.18 -15.89 40.49
C PRO A 131 15.73 -15.91 39.99
N MET A 132 15.44 -16.73 38.96
CA MET A 132 14.11 -16.86 38.36
C MET A 132 13.06 -17.53 39.28
N SER A 133 13.47 -17.97 40.47
CA SER A 133 12.56 -18.57 41.47
C SER A 133 11.68 -17.53 42.19
N HIS A 134 11.97 -16.23 42.05
CA HIS A 134 11.18 -15.14 42.64
C HIS A 134 10.84 -14.06 41.59
N PRO A 135 9.88 -14.33 40.69
CA PRO A 135 9.58 -13.47 39.52
C PRO A 135 9.19 -12.03 39.87
N ASN A 136 8.62 -11.81 41.06
CA ASN A 136 8.10 -10.52 41.50
C ASN A 136 9.23 -9.51 41.79
N GLU A 137 10.45 -9.98 42.01
CA GLU A 137 11.63 -9.14 42.28
C GLU A 137 12.38 -8.76 40.98
N MET A 138 11.93 -9.27 39.83
CA MET A 138 12.54 -9.02 38.52
C MET A 138 12.12 -7.68 37.91
N ILE A 139 11.04 -7.07 38.40
CA ILE A 139 10.47 -5.81 37.86
C ILE A 139 11.47 -4.65 37.98
N GLN A 140 12.34 -4.65 39.00
CA GLN A 140 13.37 -3.63 39.19
C GLN A 140 14.51 -3.69 38.16
N TYR A 141 14.68 -4.82 37.48
CA TYR A 141 15.70 -5.03 36.45
C TYR A 141 15.14 -4.91 35.02
N ALA A 142 13.83 -4.72 34.89
CA ALA A 142 13.21 -4.46 33.61
C ALA A 142 13.58 -3.04 33.15
N VAL A 143 14.38 -2.95 32.09
CA VAL A 143 14.61 -1.68 31.39
C VAL A 143 13.29 -1.30 30.73
N ALA A 144 12.68 -0.20 31.18
CA ALA A 144 11.52 0.37 30.53
C ALA A 144 11.96 0.92 29.16
N TYR A 145 11.37 0.40 28.09
CA TYR A 145 11.47 0.92 26.74
C TYR A 145 10.19 1.66 26.37
#